data_AF-A0A7S3BSR5-F1
#
_entry.id   AF-A0A7S3BSR5-F1
#
_cell.length_a   1.000
_cell.length_b   1.000
_cell.length_c   1.000
_cell.angle_alpha   90.00
_cell.angle_beta   90.00
_cell.angle_gamma   90.00
#
_symmetry.space_group_name_H-M   'P 1'
#
loop_
_entity.id
_entity.type
_entity.pdbx_description
1 polymer ?
#
loop_
_entity_poly.entity_id
_entity_poly.type
_entity_poly.pdbx_seq_one_letter_code
_entity_poly.pdbx_strand_id
1 'polypeptide(L)'
;DGHVMSPRREAIGRKQHAAFLRRWCGLFLGVSYSKLMGQRHYLEPSYAFIKRGCLVEESLADSKGRVPLDIKIFTFHGRALLGLVVQDRYGRNTSKLLLDTQGRVVPGGFESSYANVILYCSGRVRPLRWLTTPGRFAQIVRFAEQLARAVAHRHHQVRVDFFANSSHLFFAELTFTTMSCHPGFVPKALDELLGHVATTPASHVTSACLRATMEAYYGAPRMCNQHLAPMLLDPWRPALKPA
;
A
#
# COMPACT_ATOMS: atom_id res chain seq x y z
N ASP A 1 23.47 -20.21 -5.30
CA ASP A 1 23.04 -21.19 -4.28
C ASP A 1 21.58 -21.55 -4.46
N GLY A 2 21.35 -22.84 -4.73
CA GLY A 2 20.18 -23.37 -5.42
C GLY A 2 18.87 -23.15 -4.68
N HIS A 3 17.88 -22.67 -5.43
CA HIS A 3 16.48 -22.95 -5.13
C HIS A 3 16.23 -24.45 -5.33
N VAL A 4 16.50 -25.23 -4.29
CA VAL A 4 15.87 -26.53 -4.13
C VAL A 4 14.38 -26.24 -3.97
N MET A 5 13.62 -26.35 -5.07
CA MET A 5 12.18 -26.44 -4.98
C MET A 5 11.87 -27.61 -4.04
N SER A 6 11.12 -27.30 -2.98
CA SER A 6 10.63 -28.28 -2.01
C SER A 6 10.02 -29.51 -2.72
N PRO A 7 10.40 -30.75 -2.35
CA PRO A 7 9.93 -31.99 -2.98
C PRO A 7 8.43 -32.31 -2.79
N ARG A 8 7.62 -31.43 -2.18
CA ARG A 8 6.20 -31.71 -1.87
C ARG A 8 5.20 -31.24 -2.93
N ARG A 9 5.58 -31.22 -4.21
CA ARG A 9 4.58 -31.39 -5.28
C ARG A 9 4.34 -32.90 -5.46
N GLU A 10 3.88 -33.56 -4.40
CA GLU A 10 3.15 -34.81 -4.59
C GLU A 10 2.02 -34.50 -5.56
N ALA A 11 1.95 -35.30 -6.63
CA ALA A 11 1.04 -35.08 -7.73
C ALA A 11 -0.41 -35.31 -7.26
N ILE A 12 -0.98 -34.32 -6.56
CA ILE A 12 -2.42 -34.20 -6.41
C ILE A 12 -2.94 -34.17 -7.85
N GLY A 13 -3.63 -35.25 -8.25
CA GLY A 13 -4.13 -35.36 -9.60
C GLY A 13 -4.95 -34.12 -9.94
N ARG A 14 -4.87 -33.61 -11.19
CA ARG A 14 -5.55 -32.36 -11.60
C ARG A 14 -7.03 -32.30 -11.13
N LYS A 15 -7.72 -33.44 -11.10
CA LYS A 15 -9.09 -33.59 -10.59
C LYS A 15 -9.21 -33.33 -9.07
N GLN A 16 -8.31 -33.90 -8.26
CA GLN A 16 -8.29 -33.69 -6.81
C GLN A 16 -7.95 -32.23 -6.48
N HIS A 17 -7.00 -31.62 -7.21
CA HIS A 17 -6.65 -30.22 -7.01
C HIS A 17 -7.82 -29.30 -7.38
N ALA A 18 -8.49 -29.53 -8.51
CA ALA A 18 -9.67 -28.77 -8.90
C ALA A 18 -10.83 -28.92 -7.90
N ALA A 19 -11.07 -30.13 -7.39
CA ALA A 19 -12.08 -30.37 -6.36
C ALA A 19 -11.77 -29.63 -5.06
N PHE A 20 -10.50 -29.64 -4.64
CA PHE A 20 -10.03 -28.87 -3.49
C PHE A 20 -10.27 -27.37 -3.68
N LEU A 21 -9.86 -26.79 -4.81
CA LEU A 21 -10.04 -25.37 -5.10
C LEU A 21 -11.53 -24.97 -5.16
N ARG A 22 -12.38 -25.80 -5.76
CA ARG A 22 -13.84 -25.55 -5.78
C ARG A 22 -14.44 -25.57 -4.37
N ARG A 23 -14.04 -26.53 -3.54
CA ARG A 23 -14.50 -26.61 -2.15
C ARG A 23 -14.07 -25.36 -1.36
N TRP A 24 -12.82 -24.95 -1.49
CA TRP A 24 -12.32 -23.73 -0.85
C TRP A 24 -13.01 -22.47 -1.34
N CYS A 25 -13.26 -22.37 -2.64
CA CYS A 25 -14.04 -21.26 -3.18
C CYS A 25 -15.45 -21.22 -2.58
N GLY A 26 -16.14 -22.37 -2.49
CA GLY A 26 -17.45 -22.45 -1.85
C GLY A 26 -17.44 -21.99 -0.39
N LEU A 27 -16.42 -22.40 0.38
CA LEU A 27 -16.24 -21.95 1.77
C LEU A 27 -16.00 -20.45 1.84
N PHE A 28 -15.10 -19.90 1.02
CA PHE A 28 -14.79 -18.47 1.00
C PHE A 28 -16.00 -17.62 0.61
N LEU A 29 -16.78 -18.07 -0.39
CA LEU A 29 -18.04 -17.44 -0.78
C LEU A 29 -19.14 -17.63 0.29
N GLY A 30 -18.99 -18.55 1.23
CA GLY A 30 -19.87 -18.65 2.41
C GLY A 30 -19.56 -17.58 3.47
N VAL A 31 -18.37 -16.98 3.42
CA VAL A 31 -17.91 -15.99 4.40
C VAL A 31 -18.29 -14.57 3.99
N SER A 32 -18.77 -13.80 4.97
CA SER A 32 -18.92 -12.35 4.83
C SER A 32 -17.78 -11.66 5.60
N TYR A 33 -16.80 -11.15 4.86
CA TYR A 33 -15.65 -10.46 5.45
C TYR A 33 -16.07 -9.25 6.31
N SER A 34 -17.08 -8.49 5.86
CA SER A 34 -17.63 -7.36 6.61
C SER A 34 -18.28 -7.77 7.94
N LYS A 35 -18.93 -8.94 8.00
CA LYS A 35 -19.45 -9.49 9.26
C LYS A 35 -18.34 -9.99 10.17
N LEU A 36 -17.30 -10.65 9.63
CA LEU A 36 -16.16 -11.11 10.41
C LEU A 36 -15.38 -9.96 11.06
N MET A 37 -15.22 -8.85 10.33
CA MET A 37 -14.54 -7.65 10.83
C MET A 37 -15.44 -6.74 11.69
N GLY A 38 -16.61 -7.23 12.12
CA GLY A 38 -17.45 -6.59 13.12
C GLY A 38 -18.16 -5.31 12.66
N GLN A 39 -18.54 -5.19 11.37
CA GLN A 39 -19.26 -4.05 10.75
C GLN A 39 -18.64 -2.66 10.91
N ARG A 40 -17.60 -2.47 11.74
CA ARG A 40 -17.27 -1.15 12.28
C ARG A 40 -16.33 -0.29 11.44
N HIS A 41 -15.58 -0.82 10.48
CA HIS A 41 -14.50 0.00 9.88
C HIS A 41 -14.23 -0.11 8.38
N TYR A 42 -14.70 -1.14 7.65
CA TYR A 42 -14.38 -1.28 6.22
C TYR A 42 -15.49 -2.04 5.48
N LEU A 43 -16.63 -1.38 5.25
CA LEU A 43 -17.49 -1.79 4.15
C LEU A 43 -16.75 -1.31 2.90
N GLU A 44 -16.36 -2.21 2.01
CA GLU A 44 -15.75 -1.87 0.73
C GLU A 44 -16.89 -1.80 -0.31
N PRO A 45 -17.69 -0.71 -0.35
CA PRO A 45 -18.94 -0.67 -1.11
C PRO A 45 -18.70 -0.87 -2.61
N SER A 46 -17.51 -0.51 -3.10
CA SER A 46 -17.09 -0.72 -4.49
C SER A 46 -17.13 -2.19 -4.91
N TYR A 47 -16.92 -3.13 -3.98
CA TYR A 47 -16.99 -4.56 -4.29
C TYR A 47 -18.42 -5.14 -4.25
N ALA A 48 -19.42 -4.40 -3.77
CA ALA A 48 -20.80 -4.90 -3.66
C ALA A 48 -21.43 -5.22 -5.03
N PHE A 49 -20.94 -4.60 -6.10
CA PHE A 49 -21.45 -4.78 -7.47
C PHE A 49 -20.70 -5.85 -8.26
N ILE A 50 -19.64 -6.44 -7.70
CA ILE A 50 -18.86 -7.47 -8.38
C ILE A 50 -19.58 -8.82 -8.23
N LYS A 51 -19.79 -9.52 -9.37
CA LYS A 51 -20.32 -10.88 -9.36
C LYS A 51 -19.42 -11.78 -8.51
N ARG A 52 -20.00 -12.40 -7.49
CA ARG A 52 -19.29 -13.27 -6.56
C ARG A 52 -18.64 -14.44 -7.30
N GLY A 53 -17.36 -14.67 -7.03
CA GLY A 53 -16.58 -15.74 -7.62
C GLY A 53 -15.20 -15.81 -6.96
N CYS A 54 -14.38 -16.77 -7.38
CA CYS A 54 -13.01 -16.89 -6.93
C CYS A 54 -12.06 -16.88 -8.13
N LEU A 55 -11.01 -16.08 -8.01
CA LEU A 55 -9.80 -16.19 -8.79
C LEU A 55 -8.76 -16.91 -7.91
N VAL A 56 -8.05 -17.90 -8.47
CA VAL A 56 -7.01 -18.64 -7.75
C VAL A 56 -5.70 -18.42 -8.49
N GLU A 57 -4.71 -17.91 -7.76
CA GLU A 57 -3.39 -17.57 -8.30
C GLU A 57 -2.29 -18.31 -7.53
N GLU A 58 -1.09 -18.35 -8.11
CA GLU A 58 0.07 -18.92 -7.42
C GLU A 58 0.45 -18.05 -6.21
N SER A 59 0.71 -18.70 -5.07
CA SER A 59 1.16 -17.99 -3.87
C SER A 59 2.59 -17.51 -4.03
N LEU A 60 2.81 -16.22 -3.75
CA LEU A 60 4.15 -15.62 -3.70
C LEU A 60 4.86 -15.84 -2.34
N ALA A 61 4.20 -16.50 -1.39
CA ALA A 61 4.78 -16.73 -0.06
C ALA A 61 5.92 -17.75 -0.12
N ASP A 62 6.99 -17.48 0.61
CA ASP A 62 8.08 -18.45 0.78
C ASP A 62 7.68 -19.60 1.71
N SER A 63 8.59 -20.56 1.92
CA SER A 63 8.36 -21.71 2.81
C SER A 63 8.09 -21.35 4.27
N LYS A 64 8.34 -20.09 4.68
CA LYS A 64 8.05 -19.56 6.01
C LYS A 64 6.79 -18.69 6.03
N GLY A 65 6.03 -18.64 4.93
CA GLY A 65 4.82 -17.82 4.80
C GLY A 65 5.09 -16.34 4.58
N ARG A 66 6.36 -15.94 4.34
CA ARG A 66 6.70 -14.53 4.11
C ARG A 66 6.40 -14.17 2.67
N VAL A 67 5.69 -13.06 2.47
CA VAL A 67 5.41 -12.53 1.13
C VAL A 67 6.47 -11.50 0.71
N PRO A 68 6.63 -11.25 -0.60
CA PRO A 68 7.48 -10.18 -1.07
C PRO A 68 6.99 -8.82 -0.59
N LEU A 69 7.81 -7.79 -0.81
CA LEU A 69 7.48 -6.43 -0.45
C LEU A 69 6.20 -5.97 -1.15
N ASP A 70 5.26 -5.40 -0.41
CA ASP A 70 4.03 -4.86 -0.97
C ASP A 70 4.23 -3.36 -1.26
N ILE A 71 4.10 -2.99 -2.53
CA ILE A 71 4.33 -1.63 -3.04
C ILE A 71 3.05 -1.14 -3.68
N LYS A 72 2.57 0.02 -3.25
CA LYS A 72 1.33 0.63 -3.77
C LYS A 72 1.64 1.99 -4.33
N ILE A 73 1.51 2.17 -5.63
CA ILE A 73 1.75 3.46 -6.29
C ILE A 73 0.41 4.20 -6.44
N PHE A 74 0.31 5.37 -5.83
CA PHE A 74 -0.83 6.26 -5.96
C PHE A 74 -0.65 7.13 -7.20
N THR A 75 -1.58 6.96 -8.13
CA THR A 75 -1.64 7.73 -9.37
C THR A 75 -2.90 8.58 -9.42
N PHE A 76 -2.74 9.75 -10.02
CA PHE A 76 -3.79 10.73 -10.22
C PHE A 76 -3.74 11.18 -11.68
N HIS A 77 -4.85 11.03 -12.39
CA HIS A 77 -4.95 11.30 -13.83
C HIS A 77 -3.84 10.62 -14.65
N GLY A 78 -3.51 9.37 -14.28
CA GLY A 78 -2.47 8.57 -14.95
C GLY A 78 -1.02 8.93 -14.58
N ARG A 79 -0.79 9.82 -13.60
CA ARG A 79 0.54 10.24 -13.15
C ARG A 79 0.79 9.82 -11.71
N ALA A 80 1.96 9.27 -11.40
CA ALA A 80 2.29 8.84 -10.06
C ALA A 80 2.73 10.02 -9.17
N LEU A 81 2.28 10.02 -7.93
CA LEU A 81 2.67 11.03 -6.95
C LEU A 81 3.34 10.45 -5.70
N LEU A 82 2.90 9.29 -5.24
CA LEU A 82 3.41 8.66 -4.03
C LEU A 82 3.47 7.15 -4.19
N GLY A 83 4.39 6.51 -3.48
CA GLY A 83 4.35 5.08 -3.25
C GLY A 83 4.25 4.76 -1.76
N LEU A 84 3.40 3.81 -1.38
CA LEU A 84 3.44 3.18 -0.07
C LEU A 84 4.22 1.89 -0.18
N VAL A 85 5.23 1.73 0.67
CA VAL A 85 6.00 0.49 0.79
C VAL A 85 5.68 -0.16 2.13
N VAL A 86 5.12 -1.36 2.09
CA VAL A 86 4.79 -2.17 3.26
C VAL A 86 5.81 -3.30 3.39
N GLN A 87 6.68 -3.19 4.39
CA GLN A 87 7.65 -4.22 4.76
C GLN A 87 7.05 -5.16 5.79
N ASP A 88 7.41 -6.45 5.72
CA ASP A 88 7.00 -7.46 6.70
C ASP A 88 5.48 -7.49 6.94
N ARG A 89 4.68 -7.48 5.85
CA ARG A 89 3.21 -7.27 5.89
C ARG A 89 2.46 -8.16 6.87
N TYR A 90 2.91 -9.39 7.07
CA TYR A 90 2.29 -10.37 7.97
C TYR A 90 3.17 -10.73 9.18
N GLY A 91 4.31 -10.06 9.35
CA GLY A 91 5.21 -10.30 10.47
C GLY A 91 5.02 -9.31 11.62
N ARG A 92 5.89 -9.41 12.62
CA ARG A 92 5.82 -8.58 13.84
C ARG A 92 6.43 -7.18 13.66
N ASN A 93 7.19 -6.98 12.59
CA ASN A 93 7.91 -5.73 12.33
C ASN A 93 7.33 -5.01 11.10
N THR A 94 6.02 -5.12 10.88
CA THR A 94 5.37 -4.44 9.75
C THR A 94 5.64 -2.95 9.78
N SER A 95 6.24 -2.43 8.71
CA SER A 95 6.49 -1.00 8.56
C SER A 95 5.85 -0.50 7.26
N LYS A 96 5.36 0.73 7.28
CA LYS A 96 4.75 1.39 6.12
C LYS A 96 5.41 2.74 5.91
N LEU A 97 6.08 2.92 4.77
CA LEU A 97 6.75 4.15 4.41
C LEU A 97 6.13 4.74 3.16
N LEU A 98 5.88 6.06 3.16
CA LEU A 98 5.60 6.79 1.94
C LEU A 98 6.90 7.19 1.26
N LEU A 99 6.96 7.01 -0.06
CA LEU A 99 8.05 7.40 -0.93
C LEU A 99 7.56 8.34 -2.02
N ASP A 100 8.41 9.25 -2.44
CA ASP A 100 8.24 10.01 -3.67
C ASP A 100 8.59 9.15 -4.89
N THR A 101 8.37 9.65 -6.11
CA THR A 101 8.60 8.87 -7.35
C THR A 101 10.07 8.53 -7.62
N GLN A 102 11.00 9.10 -6.84
CA GLN A 102 12.44 8.79 -6.88
C GLN A 102 12.86 7.83 -5.75
N GLY A 103 11.92 7.34 -4.95
CA GLY A 103 12.18 6.41 -3.85
C GLY A 103 12.68 7.07 -2.57
N ARG A 104 12.58 8.40 -2.45
CA ARG A 104 12.93 9.14 -1.22
C ARG A 104 11.75 9.15 -0.27
N VAL A 105 12.00 9.03 1.03
CA VAL A 105 10.93 9.02 2.02
C VAL A 105 10.20 10.36 2.06
N VAL A 106 8.88 10.30 2.01
CA VAL A 106 7.97 11.42 2.25
C VAL A 106 7.50 11.32 3.70
N PRO A 107 7.67 12.37 4.51
CA PRO A 107 7.22 12.33 5.89
C PRO A 107 5.72 12.49 5.99
N GLY A 108 5.05 11.35 6.00
CA GLY A 108 3.62 11.22 6.12
C GLY A 108 3.24 9.75 6.08
N GLY A 109 1.95 9.48 6.18
CA GLY A 109 1.42 8.12 6.13
C GLY A 109 -0.09 8.11 6.18
N PHE A 110 -0.66 6.93 6.36
CA PHE A 110 -2.04 6.84 6.85
C PHE A 110 -2.05 7.08 8.36
N GLU A 111 -3.17 7.56 8.88
CA GLU A 111 -3.37 7.76 10.32
C GLU A 111 -2.98 6.53 11.15
N SER A 112 -3.39 5.33 10.71
CA SER A 112 -3.06 4.04 11.33
C SER A 112 -1.58 3.65 11.28
N SER A 113 -0.75 4.44 10.63
CA SER A 113 0.67 4.15 10.38
C SER A 113 1.59 5.32 10.69
N TYR A 114 1.08 6.37 11.36
CA TYR A 114 1.86 7.57 11.67
C TYR A 114 3.12 7.28 12.47
N ALA A 115 3.08 6.29 13.37
CA ALA A 115 4.23 5.84 14.15
C ALA A 115 5.45 5.45 13.28
N ASN A 116 5.25 5.09 12.01
CA ASN A 116 6.35 4.76 11.11
C ASN A 116 7.20 5.96 10.72
N VAL A 117 6.67 7.19 10.75
CA VAL A 117 7.46 8.41 10.55
C VAL A 117 8.46 8.57 11.70
N ILE A 118 8.03 8.30 12.93
CA ILE A 118 8.89 8.31 14.13
C ILE A 118 9.98 7.24 14.00
N LEU A 119 9.60 6.00 13.63
CA LEU A 119 10.55 4.89 13.47
C LEU A 119 11.55 5.12 12.34
N TYR A 120 11.13 5.77 11.26
CA TYR A 120 12.03 6.22 10.21
C TYR A 120 13.02 7.24 10.77
N CYS A 121 12.54 8.28 11.45
CA CYS A 121 13.42 9.30 11.99
C CYS A 121 14.43 8.78 13.02
N SER A 122 14.03 7.81 13.84
CA SER A 122 14.95 7.16 14.79
C SER A 122 15.91 6.16 14.14
N GLY A 123 15.87 5.99 12.81
CA GLY A 123 16.68 5.02 12.07
C GLY A 123 16.31 3.56 12.28
N ARG A 124 15.20 3.27 12.96
CA ARG A 124 14.73 1.90 13.21
C ARG A 124 14.09 1.27 11.97
N VAL A 125 13.58 2.09 11.06
CA VAL A 125 13.01 1.68 9.78
C VAL A 125 13.69 2.45 8.65
N ARG A 126 14.06 1.74 7.59
CA ARG A 126 14.61 2.31 6.35
C ARG A 126 13.99 1.60 5.15
N PRO A 127 13.82 2.29 4.01
CA PRO A 127 13.54 1.62 2.75
C PRO A 127 14.60 0.55 2.45
N LEU A 128 14.21 -0.55 1.79
CA LEU A 128 15.16 -1.58 1.41
C LEU A 128 16.14 -1.03 0.37
N ARG A 129 17.44 -1.23 0.58
CA ARG A 129 18.50 -0.67 -0.28
C ARG A 129 18.36 -1.05 -1.75
N TRP A 130 17.94 -2.29 -2.03
CA TRP A 130 17.74 -2.74 -3.42
C TRP A 130 16.56 -2.03 -4.10
N LEU A 131 15.56 -1.59 -3.33
CA LEU A 131 14.41 -0.85 -3.86
C LEU A 131 14.79 0.58 -4.21
N THR A 132 15.60 1.22 -3.35
CA THR A 132 16.09 2.59 -3.53
C THR A 132 17.36 2.68 -4.36
N THR A 133 17.79 1.57 -4.96
CA THR A 133 18.84 1.61 -5.97
C THR A 133 18.37 2.48 -7.14
N PRO A 134 19.21 3.38 -7.67
CA PRO A 134 18.81 4.29 -8.75
C PRO A 134 18.12 3.55 -9.89
N GLY A 135 16.96 4.07 -10.31
CA GLY A 135 16.20 3.56 -11.45
C GLY A 135 15.20 2.44 -11.13
N ARG A 136 15.37 1.65 -10.06
CA ARG A 136 14.45 0.53 -9.77
C ARG A 136 13.08 1.00 -9.35
N PHE A 137 13.01 1.85 -8.33
CA PHE A 137 11.72 2.42 -7.89
C PHE A 137 11.06 3.23 -9.01
N ALA A 138 11.85 4.01 -9.75
CA ALA A 138 11.39 4.76 -10.91
C ALA A 138 10.81 3.83 -12.02
N GLN A 139 11.35 2.62 -12.19
CA GLN A 139 10.78 1.64 -13.12
C GLN A 139 9.41 1.14 -12.66
N ILE A 140 9.25 0.81 -11.37
CA ILE A 140 7.96 0.42 -10.79
C ILE A 140 6.94 1.54 -10.97
N VAL A 141 7.35 2.78 -10.73
CA VAL A 141 6.54 3.98 -10.98
C VAL A 141 6.10 4.06 -12.45
N ARG A 142 7.01 3.88 -13.42
CA ARG A 142 6.65 3.91 -14.85
C ARG A 142 5.62 2.84 -15.22
N PHE A 143 5.74 1.62 -14.69
CA PHE A 143 4.76 0.57 -14.93
C PHE A 143 3.39 0.92 -14.31
N ALA A 144 3.39 1.47 -13.11
CA ALA A 144 2.16 1.94 -12.46
C ALA A 144 1.46 3.01 -13.29
N GLU A 145 2.20 4.01 -13.79
CA GLU A 145 1.62 5.07 -14.62
C GLU A 145 1.08 4.53 -15.95
N GLN A 146 1.75 3.54 -16.56
CA GLN A 146 1.25 2.90 -17.78
C GLN A 146 -0.10 2.23 -17.56
N LEU A 147 -0.23 1.46 -16.47
CA LEU A 147 -1.49 0.81 -16.09
C LEU A 147 -2.57 1.84 -15.74
N ALA A 148 -2.21 2.89 -15.00
CA ALA A 148 -3.14 3.94 -14.62
C ALA A 148 -3.66 4.75 -15.81
N ARG A 149 -2.80 5.09 -16.78
CA ARG A 149 -3.20 5.78 -18.02
C ARG A 149 -4.24 5.00 -18.81
N ALA A 150 -4.15 3.66 -18.83
CA ALA A 150 -5.13 2.82 -19.54
C ALA A 150 -6.56 2.96 -18.99
N VAL A 151 -6.70 3.34 -17.71
CA VAL A 151 -8.01 3.47 -17.03
C VAL A 151 -8.34 4.92 -16.63
N ALA A 152 -7.47 5.88 -16.93
CA ALA A 152 -7.59 7.28 -16.52
C ALA A 152 -8.83 8.00 -17.07
N HIS A 153 -9.42 7.50 -18.16
CA HIS A 153 -10.67 8.02 -18.74
C HIS A 153 -11.92 7.74 -17.88
N ARG A 154 -11.82 6.84 -16.88
CA ARG A 154 -12.92 6.51 -15.95
C ARG A 154 -12.57 6.75 -14.49
N HIS A 155 -11.27 6.78 -14.17
CA HIS A 155 -10.81 6.85 -12.80
C HIS A 155 -9.76 7.95 -12.67
N HIS A 156 -10.10 8.99 -11.90
CA HIS A 156 -9.17 10.09 -11.61
C HIS A 156 -8.06 9.67 -10.68
N GLN A 157 -8.34 8.72 -9.79
CA GLN A 157 -7.39 8.16 -8.83
C GLN A 157 -7.32 6.65 -9.02
N VAL A 158 -6.10 6.13 -9.11
CA VAL A 158 -5.84 4.69 -9.18
C VAL A 158 -4.64 4.37 -8.32
N ARG A 159 -4.81 3.46 -7.38
CA ARG A 159 -3.70 2.83 -6.67
C ARG A 159 -3.32 1.56 -7.41
N VAL A 160 -2.06 1.44 -7.81
CA VAL A 160 -1.52 0.26 -8.49
C VAL A 160 -0.65 -0.50 -7.51
N ASP A 161 -1.04 -1.74 -7.22
CA ASP A 161 -0.40 -2.57 -6.21
C ASP A 161 0.51 -3.60 -6.88
N PHE A 162 1.70 -3.77 -6.31
CA PHE A 162 2.71 -4.73 -6.74
C PHE A 162 3.26 -5.50 -5.55
N PHE A 163 3.69 -6.74 -5.81
CA PHE A 163 4.64 -7.43 -4.96
C PHE A 163 6.03 -7.38 -5.61
N ALA A 164 7.09 -7.19 -4.82
CA ALA A 164 8.44 -7.12 -5.34
C ALA A 164 9.48 -7.76 -4.40
N ASN A 165 10.49 -8.37 -5.01
CA ASN A 165 11.75 -8.74 -4.34
C ASN A 165 12.93 -8.20 -5.15
N SER A 166 14.16 -8.56 -4.78
CA SER A 166 15.38 -8.10 -5.46
C SER A 166 15.50 -8.52 -6.92
N SER A 167 14.69 -9.47 -7.40
CA SER A 167 14.79 -10.02 -8.75
C SER A 167 13.50 -9.90 -9.57
N HIS A 168 12.34 -9.85 -8.90
CA HIS A 168 11.04 -9.92 -9.56
C HIS A 168 10.09 -8.80 -9.10
N LEU A 169 9.21 -8.41 -10.01
CA LEU A 169 8.09 -7.50 -9.80
C LEU A 169 6.82 -8.19 -10.31
N PHE A 170 5.80 -8.26 -9.47
CA PHE A 170 4.52 -8.90 -9.75
C PHE A 170 3.42 -7.86 -9.63
N PHE A 171 2.55 -7.77 -10.63
CA PHE A 171 1.30 -7.01 -10.53
C PHE A 171 0.36 -7.73 -9.56
N ALA A 172 -0.35 -6.97 -8.71
CA ALA A 172 -1.33 -7.51 -7.77
C ALA A 172 -2.73 -6.98 -8.03
N GLU A 173 -2.92 -5.65 -8.00
CA GLU A 173 -4.27 -5.06 -8.02
C GLU A 173 -4.28 -3.66 -8.63
N LEU A 174 -5.40 -3.27 -9.23
CA LEU A 174 -5.80 -1.88 -9.41
C LEU A 174 -6.95 -1.56 -8.43
N THR A 175 -6.73 -0.59 -7.55
CA THR A 175 -7.74 -0.15 -6.58
C THR A 175 -8.15 1.29 -6.86
N PHE A 176 -9.45 1.51 -7.05
CA PHE A 176 -10.02 2.84 -7.37
C PHE A 176 -10.53 3.62 -6.16
N THR A 177 -10.60 2.97 -4.99
CA THR A 177 -11.05 3.54 -3.73
C THR A 177 -10.04 3.18 -2.65
N THR A 178 -9.03 4.02 -2.45
CA THR A 178 -7.98 3.75 -1.46
C THR A 178 -8.57 3.59 -0.07
N MET A 179 -8.31 2.45 0.57
CA MET A 179 -8.77 2.14 1.93
C MET A 179 -10.28 2.33 2.13
N SER A 180 -11.08 2.08 1.08
CA SER A 180 -12.53 2.28 1.10
C SER A 180 -12.95 3.71 1.49
N CYS A 181 -12.13 4.69 1.12
CA CYS A 181 -12.34 6.11 1.40
C CYS A 181 -12.39 6.45 2.90
N HIS A 182 -11.78 5.63 3.79
CA HIS A 182 -11.98 5.77 5.24
C HIS A 182 -10.83 6.45 6.01
N PRO A 183 -9.58 5.93 6.11
CA PRO A 183 -8.51 6.66 6.77
C PRO A 183 -7.91 7.72 5.84
N GLY A 184 -7.83 8.95 6.33
CA GLY A 184 -7.09 10.04 5.69
C GLY A 184 -5.57 9.87 5.81
N PHE A 185 -4.87 10.63 4.98
CA PHE A 185 -3.44 10.81 5.12
C PHE A 185 -3.10 11.76 6.27
N VAL A 186 -1.96 11.51 6.91
CA VAL A 186 -1.34 12.37 7.92
C VAL A 186 0.02 12.84 7.41
N PRO A 187 0.37 14.12 7.59
CA PRO A 187 -0.44 15.17 8.20
C PRO A 187 -1.64 15.55 7.33
N LYS A 188 -2.66 16.22 7.91
CA LYS A 188 -3.89 16.61 7.19
C LYS A 188 -3.61 17.37 5.88
N ALA A 189 -2.55 18.18 5.85
CA ALA A 189 -2.10 18.87 4.65
C ALA A 189 -1.79 17.91 3.48
N LEU A 190 -1.28 16.71 3.75
CA LEU A 190 -1.08 15.68 2.72
C LEU A 190 -2.41 15.22 2.13
N ASP A 191 -3.40 14.97 2.99
CA ASP A 191 -4.74 14.52 2.60
C ASP A 191 -5.43 15.57 1.72
N GLU A 192 -5.42 16.83 2.15
CA GLU A 192 -5.98 17.96 1.42
C GLU A 192 -5.31 18.15 0.05
N LEU A 193 -3.98 18.04 -0.03
CA LEU A 193 -3.25 18.13 -1.30
C LEU A 193 -3.60 16.99 -2.25
N LEU A 194 -3.67 15.75 -1.77
CA LEU A 194 -4.03 14.61 -2.62
C LEU A 194 -5.49 14.69 -3.09
N GLY A 195 -6.39 15.17 -2.22
CA GLY A 195 -7.78 15.46 -2.59
C GLY A 195 -7.90 16.54 -3.68
N HIS A 196 -7.11 17.62 -3.56
CA HIS A 196 -7.03 18.66 -4.57
C HIS A 196 -6.52 18.12 -5.92
N VAL A 197 -5.45 17.32 -5.92
CA VAL A 197 -4.93 16.73 -7.16
C VAL A 197 -5.96 15.79 -7.80
N ALA A 198 -6.64 14.95 -7.01
CA ALA A 198 -7.63 14.00 -7.53
C ALA A 198 -8.84 14.67 -8.21
N THR A 199 -9.12 15.93 -7.85
CA THR A 199 -10.25 16.71 -8.37
C THR A 199 -9.82 17.73 -9.42
N THR A 200 -8.52 17.89 -9.67
CA THR A 200 -7.95 18.92 -10.55
C THR A 200 -7.02 18.28 -11.61
N PRO A 201 -7.54 17.87 -12.78
CA PRO A 201 -6.75 17.20 -13.82
C PRO A 201 -5.53 17.99 -14.32
N ALA A 202 -5.61 19.33 -14.29
CA ALA A 202 -4.53 20.23 -14.70
C ALA A 202 -3.59 20.61 -13.55
N SER A 203 -3.62 19.88 -12.42
CA SER A 203 -2.75 20.19 -11.29
C SER A 203 -1.27 20.08 -11.68
N HIS A 204 -0.50 21.11 -11.35
CA HIS A 204 0.95 21.13 -11.50
C HIS A 204 1.68 20.52 -10.30
N VAL A 205 0.95 20.01 -9.29
CA VAL A 205 1.55 19.36 -8.13
C VAL A 205 2.31 18.12 -8.59
N THR A 206 3.59 18.08 -8.24
CA THR A 206 4.46 16.93 -8.52
C THR A 206 4.77 16.16 -7.23
N SER A 207 5.29 14.94 -7.38
CA SER A 207 5.81 14.16 -6.25
C SER A 207 6.88 14.93 -5.45
N ALA A 208 7.71 15.73 -6.14
CA ALA A 208 8.70 16.59 -5.49
C ALA A 208 8.06 17.74 -4.69
N CYS A 209 6.97 18.34 -5.20
CA CYS A 209 6.19 19.35 -4.47
C CYS A 209 5.62 18.77 -3.18
N LEU A 210 5.03 17.56 -3.24
CA LEU A 210 4.50 16.89 -2.06
C LEU A 210 5.59 16.64 -1.01
N ARG A 211 6.72 16.05 -1.40
CA ARG A 211 7.84 15.79 -0.49
C ARG A 211 8.33 17.09 0.17
N ALA A 212 8.60 18.12 -0.61
CA ALA A 212 9.09 19.41 -0.11
C ALA A 212 8.07 20.06 0.85
N THR A 213 6.78 19.97 0.55
CA THR A 213 5.72 20.50 1.41
C THR A 213 5.67 19.76 2.74
N MET A 214 5.78 18.43 2.73
CA MET A 214 5.80 17.64 3.96
C MET A 214 7.06 17.89 4.78
N GLU A 215 8.22 18.04 4.14
CA GLU A 215 9.46 18.43 4.79
C GLU A 215 9.36 19.81 5.44
N ALA A 216 8.73 20.79 4.77
CA ALA A 216 8.47 22.11 5.33
C ALA A 216 7.47 22.07 6.49
N TYR A 217 6.38 21.29 6.36
CA TYR A 217 5.35 21.13 7.39
C TYR A 217 5.95 20.63 8.72
N TYR A 218 6.90 19.69 8.67
CA TYR A 218 7.60 19.18 9.84
C TYR A 218 8.89 19.95 10.19
N GLY A 219 9.24 20.99 9.43
CA GLY A 219 10.41 21.83 9.65
C GLY A 219 11.75 21.11 9.46
N ALA A 220 12.00 20.48 8.31
CA ALA A 220 13.29 19.85 7.99
C ALA A 220 14.47 20.84 8.26
N PRO A 221 15.51 20.46 9.04
CA PRO A 221 15.91 19.11 9.46
C PRO A 221 15.39 18.67 10.86
N ARG A 222 14.47 19.41 11.50
CA ARG A 222 14.02 19.14 12.88
C ARG A 222 13.17 17.89 13.05
N MET A 223 12.55 17.40 11.98
CA MET A 223 11.66 16.23 11.99
C MET A 223 12.28 14.99 12.63
N CYS A 224 13.58 14.77 12.43
CA CYS A 224 14.28 13.63 13.02
C CYS A 224 15.17 13.99 14.22
N ASN A 225 15.22 15.27 14.62
CA ASN A 225 16.13 15.73 15.66
C ASN A 225 15.47 16.06 17.00
N GLN A 226 14.16 16.36 17.11
CA GLN A 226 13.56 16.67 18.42
C GLN A 226 12.08 16.25 18.53
N HIS A 227 11.76 15.57 19.64
CA HIS A 227 10.44 15.25 20.20
C HIS A 227 9.21 15.43 19.29
N LEU A 228 8.80 14.37 18.58
CA LEU A 228 7.45 14.25 17.99
C LEU A 228 6.34 14.05 19.05
N ALA A 229 6.64 14.26 20.33
CA ALA A 229 5.74 14.05 21.46
C ALA A 229 4.53 15.03 21.51
N PRO A 230 4.61 16.30 21.09
CA PRO A 230 3.45 17.19 21.21
C PRO A 230 2.44 17.09 20.04
N MET A 231 2.85 16.66 18.85
CA MET A 231 1.94 16.63 17.67
C MET A 231 0.97 15.45 17.66
N LEU A 232 1.05 14.54 18.64
CA LEU A 232 0.02 13.53 18.89
C LEU A 232 -1.22 14.11 19.59
N LEU A 233 -1.14 15.35 20.07
CA LEU A 233 -2.27 16.11 20.61
C LEU A 233 -2.84 17.01 19.51
N ASP A 234 -3.51 16.38 18.54
CA ASP A 234 -4.51 17.10 17.75
C ASP A 234 -5.71 17.37 18.68
N PRO A 235 -6.09 18.63 18.97
CA PRO A 235 -7.24 18.95 19.83
C PRO A 235 -8.58 18.43 19.26
N TRP A 236 -8.58 17.89 18.03
CA TRP A 236 -9.76 17.37 17.35
C TRP A 236 -9.94 15.85 17.41
N ARG A 237 -9.11 15.09 18.14
CA ARG A 237 -9.38 13.66 18.37
C ARG A 237 -10.42 13.48 19.49
N PRO A 238 -11.62 12.93 19.24
CA PRO A 238 -12.41 12.37 20.33
C PRO A 238 -11.60 11.24 20.96
N ALA A 239 -11.41 11.32 22.27
CA ALA A 239 -10.66 10.35 23.05
C ALA A 239 -11.11 8.92 22.68
N LEU A 240 -10.21 8.14 22.09
CA LEU A 240 -10.39 6.70 21.97
C LEU A 240 -10.48 6.16 23.39
N LYS A 241 -11.69 5.82 23.83
CA LYS A 241 -11.89 5.14 25.11
C LYS A 241 -11.13 3.80 25.05
N PRO A 242 -10.30 3.46 26.05
CA PRO A 242 -9.70 2.15 26.13
C PRO A 242 -10.79 1.07 26.16
N ALA A 243 -10.54 -0.04 25.47
CA ALA A 243 -11.31 -1.27 25.56
C ALA A 243 -11.10 -1.96 26.91
#